data_AF-A0A9P7QGG2-F1
#
_entry.id   AF-A0A9P7QGG2-F1
#
_cell.length_a   1.000
_cell.length_b   1.000
_cell.length_c   1.000
_cell.angle_alpha   90.00
_cell.angle_beta   90.00
_cell.angle_gamma   90.00
#
_symmetry.space_group_name_H-M   'P 1'
#
loop_
_entity.id
_entity.type
_entity.pdbx_description
1 polymer ?
#
loop_
_entity_poly.entity_id
_entity_poly.type
_entity_poly.pdbx_seq_one_letter_code
_entity_poly.pdbx_strand_id
1 'polypeptide(L)'
;MYLSLRALVAAAALLPLCFAAPPATNIQSLSSTSGPAAAPTVNPECICTADYNPVCAGGQTYPNACTAICYGAFLGYWGPCKDPQPADPCVCPLVYLPVCGDGKMYANFCEARCDWAQSITPGECGKPS
;
A
#
# COMPACT_ATOMS: atom_id res chain seq x y z
N MET A 1 42.62 -29.25 -46.40
CA MET A 1 42.48 -29.26 -47.88
C MET A 1 42.21 -30.70 -48.29
N TYR A 2 41.00 -31.00 -48.78
CA TYR A 2 40.48 -32.27 -49.34
C TYR A 2 40.35 -33.50 -48.42
N LEU A 3 39.43 -34.46 -48.59
CA LEU A 3 38.05 -34.60 -49.08
C LEU A 3 37.77 -36.12 -49.07
N SER A 4 36.66 -36.61 -48.50
CA SER A 4 36.03 -37.91 -48.84
C SER A 4 34.82 -38.15 -47.91
N LEU A 5 33.61 -37.65 -48.16
CA LEU A 5 32.59 -38.04 -49.16
C LEU A 5 32.24 -39.53 -49.25
N ARG A 6 30.95 -39.77 -48.92
CA ARG A 6 30.02 -40.85 -49.33
C ARG A 6 30.00 -42.11 -48.46
N ALA A 7 28.87 -42.75 -48.20
CA ALA A 7 27.44 -42.50 -48.36
C ALA A 7 26.71 -43.79 -47.89
N LEU A 8 25.43 -43.67 -47.48
CA LEU A 8 24.41 -44.74 -47.53
C LEU A 8 24.61 -45.90 -46.51
N VAL A 9 23.63 -46.55 -45.88
CA VAL A 9 22.21 -46.83 -46.16
C VAL A 9 21.49 -47.06 -44.81
N ALA A 10 20.21 -46.68 -44.81
CA ALA A 10 19.06 -47.08 -44.00
C ALA A 10 19.17 -48.21 -42.93
N ALA A 11 18.40 -48.03 -41.85
CA ALA A 11 17.35 -48.98 -41.51
C ALA A 11 16.31 -48.32 -40.59
N ALA A 12 15.05 -48.43 -41.01
CA ALA A 12 13.88 -48.10 -40.23
C ALA A 12 13.74 -49.04 -39.02
N ALA A 13 13.28 -48.50 -37.89
CA ALA A 13 12.65 -49.31 -36.85
C ALA A 13 11.42 -48.57 -36.33
N LEU A 14 10.27 -49.12 -36.71
CA LEU A 14 8.92 -48.78 -36.31
C LEU A 14 8.77 -48.86 -34.78
N LEU A 15 8.07 -47.89 -34.18
CA LEU A 15 7.13 -48.18 -33.09
C LEU A 15 6.05 -47.09 -33.02
N PRO A 16 4.76 -47.46 -33.12
CA PRO A 16 3.65 -46.53 -33.06
C PRO A 16 3.32 -46.24 -31.59
N LEU A 17 3.35 -44.98 -31.17
CA LEU A 17 2.77 -44.57 -29.90
C LEU A 17 1.64 -43.57 -30.19
N CYS A 18 0.43 -44.11 -30.14
CA CYS A 18 -0.79 -43.36 -29.89
C CYS A 18 -0.58 -42.46 -28.68
N PHE A 19 -0.84 -41.16 -28.80
CA PHE A 19 -1.44 -40.41 -27.71
C PHE A 19 -2.54 -39.53 -28.30
N ALA A 20 -3.77 -39.97 -28.02
CA ALA A 20 -4.99 -39.23 -28.22
C ALA A 20 -4.87 -37.84 -27.59
N ALA A 21 -5.21 -36.79 -28.34
CA ALA A 21 -5.45 -35.48 -27.77
C ALA A 21 -6.70 -35.55 -26.89
N PRO A 22 -6.66 -35.12 -25.62
CA PRO A 22 -7.86 -35.01 -24.80
C PRO A 22 -8.82 -33.97 -25.42
N PRO A 23 -10.15 -34.15 -25.28
CA PRO A 23 -11.10 -33.11 -25.67
C PRO A 23 -10.86 -31.86 -24.82
N ALA A 24 -10.88 -30.70 -25.48
CA ALA A 24 -10.69 -29.39 -24.86
C ALA A 24 -11.48 -29.30 -23.55
N THR A 25 -10.76 -29.24 -22.43
CA THR A 25 -11.33 -28.90 -21.14
C THR A 25 -11.89 -27.49 -21.24
N ASN A 26 -13.22 -27.42 -21.16
CA ASN A 26 -14.03 -26.32 -20.67
C ASN A 26 -13.18 -25.21 -20.02
N ILE A 27 -12.88 -24.17 -20.78
CA ILE A 27 -12.48 -22.88 -20.22
C ILE A 27 -13.77 -22.35 -19.61
N GLN A 28 -14.02 -22.72 -18.36
CA GLN A 28 -14.83 -21.87 -17.51
C GLN A 28 -14.14 -20.53 -17.56
N SER A 29 -14.79 -19.60 -18.27
CA SER A 29 -14.58 -18.19 -18.08
C SER A 29 -14.61 -17.97 -16.57
N LEU A 30 -13.43 -17.74 -15.99
CA LEU A 30 -13.30 -16.83 -14.87
C LEU A 30 -13.85 -15.51 -15.38
N SER A 31 -15.17 -15.39 -15.41
CA SER A 31 -15.85 -14.13 -15.22
C SER A 31 -15.40 -13.67 -13.85
N SER A 32 -14.22 -13.06 -13.83
CA SER A 32 -13.90 -11.92 -13.00
C SER A 32 -15.08 -10.98 -13.13
N THR A 33 -16.10 -11.19 -12.30
CA THR A 33 -16.97 -10.11 -11.91
C THR A 33 -16.06 -9.19 -11.10
N SER A 34 -15.36 -8.31 -11.80
CA SER A 34 -15.15 -6.96 -11.30
C SER A 34 -16.55 -6.36 -11.16
N GLY A 35 -17.27 -6.81 -10.13
CA GLY A 35 -18.44 -6.12 -9.65
C GLY A 35 -17.99 -4.70 -9.30
N PRO A 36 -18.82 -3.67 -9.57
CA PRO A 36 -18.53 -2.35 -9.06
C PRO A 36 -18.30 -2.50 -7.56
N ALA A 37 -17.18 -1.95 -7.06
CA ALA A 37 -16.90 -1.88 -5.63
C ALA A 37 -18.18 -1.42 -4.96
N ALA A 38 -18.80 -2.32 -4.18
CA ALA A 38 -20.06 -2.03 -3.53
C ALA A 38 -19.88 -0.73 -2.75
N ALA A 39 -20.61 0.31 -3.16
CA ALA A 39 -20.66 1.54 -2.40
C ALA A 39 -20.98 1.15 -0.95
N PRO A 40 -20.33 1.77 0.06
CA PRO A 40 -20.59 1.46 1.44
C PRO A 40 -22.09 1.61 1.67
N THR A 41 -22.77 0.50 2.00
CA THR A 41 -24.17 0.52 2.35
C THR A 41 -24.26 1.32 3.65
N VAL A 42 -24.63 2.59 3.55
CA VAL A 42 -24.92 3.44 4.71
C VAL A 42 -25.98 2.70 5.51
N ASN A 43 -25.64 2.25 6.71
CA ASN A 43 -26.57 1.57 7.61
C ASN A 43 -27.66 2.60 7.99
N PRO A 44 -28.90 2.50 7.44
CA PRO A 44 -29.90 3.56 7.58
C PRO A 44 -30.41 3.72 9.02
N GLU A 45 -30.22 2.70 9.86
CA GLU A 45 -30.61 2.73 11.28
C GLU A 45 -29.40 2.81 12.22
N CYS A 46 -28.17 2.81 11.69
CA CYS A 46 -26.92 2.92 12.47
C CYS A 46 -26.83 1.99 13.69
N ILE A 47 -27.45 0.80 13.62
CA ILE A 47 -27.36 -0.21 14.67
C ILE A 47 -25.98 -0.86 14.62
N CYS A 48 -25.16 -0.60 15.62
CA CYS A 48 -23.82 -1.17 15.77
C CYS A 48 -23.67 -1.80 17.17
N THR A 49 -22.83 -2.83 17.27
CA THR A 49 -22.41 -3.35 18.56
C THR A 49 -21.51 -2.34 19.28
N ALA A 50 -21.44 -2.45 20.61
CA ALA A 50 -20.59 -1.60 21.45
C ALA A 50 -19.13 -2.11 21.56
N ASP A 51 -18.72 -3.00 20.66
CA ASP A 51 -17.37 -3.56 20.66
C ASP A 51 -16.35 -2.48 20.33
N TYR A 52 -15.26 -2.43 21.11
CA TYR A 52 -14.18 -1.47 20.89
C TYR A 52 -13.06 -2.11 20.06
N ASN A 53 -13.08 -1.83 18.75
CA ASN A 53 -12.09 -2.26 17.75
C ASN A 53 -11.79 -1.06 16.85
N PRO A 54 -11.01 -0.08 17.33
CA PRO A 54 -10.99 1.27 16.76
C PRO A 54 -10.46 1.28 15.33
N VAL A 55 -10.95 2.24 14.54
CA VAL A 55 -10.48 2.52 13.18
C VAL A 55 -10.29 4.02 12.97
N CYS A 56 -9.32 4.39 12.14
CA CYS A 56 -9.14 5.75 11.67
C CYS A 56 -9.86 5.90 10.32
N ALA A 57 -10.94 6.68 10.30
CA ALA A 57 -11.72 6.93 9.09
C ALA A 57 -12.01 8.43 8.96
N GLY A 58 -11.82 9.00 7.78
CA GLY A 58 -12.00 10.45 7.56
C GLY A 58 -11.20 11.37 8.50
N GLY A 59 -10.08 10.89 9.05
CA GLY A 59 -9.28 11.64 10.04
C GLY A 59 -9.84 11.63 11.46
N GLN A 60 -10.86 10.82 11.75
CA GLN A 60 -11.44 10.66 13.08
C GLN A 60 -11.35 9.20 13.56
N THR A 61 -11.11 9.03 14.86
CA THR A 61 -11.14 7.70 15.49
C THR A 61 -12.58 7.30 15.75
N TYR A 62 -13.03 6.22 15.12
CA TYR A 62 -14.32 5.58 15.38
C TYR A 62 -14.15 4.38 16.31
N PRO A 63 -15.08 4.12 17.26
CA PRO A 63 -15.00 2.99 18.20
C PRO A 63 -14.88 1.63 17.50
N ASN A 64 -15.53 1.49 16.33
CA ASN A 64 -15.40 0.34 15.46
C ASN A 64 -15.75 0.67 13.99
N ALA A 65 -15.44 -0.26 13.09
CA ALA A 65 -15.71 -0.10 11.66
C ALA A 65 -17.21 0.10 11.33
N CYS A 66 -18.13 -0.52 12.10
CA CYS A 66 -19.57 -0.34 11.89
C CYS A 66 -19.96 1.14 12.07
N THR A 67 -19.50 1.76 13.17
CA THR A 67 -19.77 3.17 13.42
C THR A 67 -19.18 4.06 12.33
N ALA A 68 -17.94 3.81 11.87
CA ALA A 68 -17.34 4.58 10.77
C ALA A 68 -18.18 4.52 9.47
N ILE A 69 -18.65 3.34 9.08
CA ILE A 69 -19.47 3.14 7.88
C ILE A 69 -20.85 3.79 8.05
N CYS A 70 -21.46 3.68 9.24
CA CYS A 70 -22.73 4.34 9.57
C CYS A 70 -22.65 5.86 9.33
N TYR A 71 -21.55 6.49 9.73
CA TYR A 71 -21.32 7.92 9.49
C TYR A 71 -20.76 8.24 8.09
N GLY A 72 -20.64 7.25 7.20
CA GLY A 72 -20.12 7.44 5.85
C GLY A 72 -18.64 7.83 5.79
N ALA A 73 -17.88 7.57 6.86
CA ALA A 73 -16.46 7.88 6.92
C ALA A 73 -15.64 6.90 6.07
N PHE A 74 -14.75 7.42 5.24
CA PHE A 74 -13.85 6.58 4.44
C PHE A 74 -12.75 5.99 5.32
N LEU A 75 -12.63 4.67 5.32
CA LEU A 75 -11.64 3.95 6.12
C LEU A 75 -10.21 4.27 5.66
N GLY A 76 -9.37 4.78 6.57
CA GLY A 76 -7.94 4.99 6.34
C GLY A 76 -7.12 3.77 6.75
N TYR A 77 -7.12 3.45 8.05
CA TYR A 77 -6.41 2.28 8.60
C TYR A 77 -7.03 1.77 9.91
N TRP A 78 -6.66 0.54 10.28
CA TRP A 78 -7.07 -0.10 11.53
C TRP A 78 -6.30 0.45 12.73
N GLY A 79 -6.98 0.62 13.86
CA GLY A 79 -6.48 1.31 15.03
C GLY A 79 -6.99 2.76 15.12
N PRO A 80 -6.79 3.45 16.25
CA PRO A 80 -7.18 4.84 16.39
C PRO A 80 -6.41 5.69 15.37
N CYS A 81 -6.99 6.83 14.97
CA CYS A 81 -6.18 7.84 14.32
C CYS A 81 -5.02 8.19 15.24
N LYS A 82 -3.83 8.21 14.64
CA LYS A 82 -2.71 8.93 15.22
C LYS A 82 -3.19 10.36 15.32
N ASP A 83 -3.38 10.84 16.55
CA ASP A 83 -3.44 12.27 16.77
C ASP A 83 -2.24 12.89 16.02
N PRO A 84 -2.38 14.08 15.44
CA PRO A 84 -1.23 14.97 15.41
C PRO A 84 -0.91 15.20 16.88
N GLN A 85 -0.14 14.27 17.47
CA GLN A 85 -0.03 14.12 18.92
C GLN A 85 0.15 15.49 19.56
N PRO A 86 -0.41 15.78 20.75
CA PRO A 86 0.36 16.63 21.64
C PRO A 86 1.67 15.89 21.81
N ALA A 87 2.73 16.41 21.19
CA ALA A 87 4.02 15.77 21.17
C ALA A 87 4.29 15.23 22.58
N ASP A 88 4.80 14.00 22.68
CA ASP A 88 5.64 13.63 23.81
C ASP A 88 6.43 14.88 24.22
N PRO A 89 6.57 15.19 25.53
CA PRO A 89 7.27 16.40 25.95
C PRO A 89 8.50 16.57 25.08
N CYS A 90 8.55 17.67 24.32
CA CYS A 90 9.43 17.75 23.17
C CYS A 90 10.89 17.83 23.64
N VAL A 91 11.48 16.67 23.87
CA VAL A 91 12.84 16.50 24.34
C VAL A 91 13.71 16.36 23.10
N CYS A 92 14.27 17.49 22.68
CA CYS A 92 15.24 17.52 21.60
C CYS A 92 16.66 17.55 22.15
N PRO A 93 17.62 16.88 21.48
CA PRO A 93 19.02 17.02 21.82
C PRO A 93 19.48 18.46 21.54
N LEU A 94 20.41 18.97 22.34
CA LEU A 94 21.03 20.30 22.14
C LEU A 94 22.10 20.27 21.03
N VAL A 95 21.82 19.60 19.91
CA VAL A 95 22.69 19.54 18.74
C VAL A 95 22.29 20.66 17.78
N TYR A 96 23.26 21.44 17.32
CA TYR A 96 23.04 22.51 16.34
C TYR A 96 23.33 22.00 14.92
N LEU A 97 22.27 21.70 14.18
CA LEU A 97 22.25 21.31 12.77
C LEU A 97 21.04 22.00 12.13
N PRO A 98 21.15 23.29 11.75
CA PRO A 98 20.00 24.14 11.50
C PRO A 98 19.15 23.63 10.33
N VAL A 99 17.85 23.84 10.45
CA VAL A 99 16.87 23.56 9.39
C VAL A 99 15.91 24.74 9.24
N CYS A 100 15.36 24.91 8.04
CA CYS A 100 14.28 25.84 7.75
C CYS A 100 12.96 25.07 7.68
N GLY A 101 12.06 25.30 8.63
CA GLY A 101 10.72 24.70 8.67
C GLY A 101 9.65 25.76 8.46
N ASP A 102 8.88 25.69 7.38
CA ASP A 102 7.79 26.64 7.06
C ASP A 102 8.20 28.14 7.14
N GLY A 103 9.46 28.43 6.78
CA GLY A 103 10.03 29.79 6.84
C GLY A 103 10.57 30.21 8.21
N LYS A 104 10.48 29.35 9.23
CA LYS A 104 11.07 29.54 10.56
C LYS A 104 12.37 28.73 10.69
N MET A 105 13.37 29.32 11.35
CA MET A 105 14.64 28.65 11.65
C MET A 105 14.51 27.82 12.93
N TYR A 106 15.06 26.60 12.93
CA TYR A 106 15.13 25.71 14.09
C TYR A 106 16.58 25.24 14.29
N ALA A 107 16.99 25.00 15.55
CA ALA A 107 18.35 24.58 15.84
C ALA A 107 18.66 23.19 15.29
N ASN A 108 17.63 22.34 15.17
CA ASN A 108 17.71 21.02 14.55
C ASN A 108 16.34 20.52 14.05
N PHE A 109 16.37 19.39 13.34
CA PHE A 109 15.18 18.73 12.80
C PHE A 109 14.17 18.27 13.86
N CYS A 110 14.63 17.93 15.07
CA CYS A 110 13.72 17.56 16.16
C CYS A 110 12.87 18.76 16.56
N GLU A 111 13.48 19.92 16.77
CA GLU A 111 12.75 21.15 17.13
C GLU A 111 11.75 21.57 16.04
N ALA A 112 12.11 21.44 14.77
CA ALA A 112 11.20 21.74 13.66
C ALA A 112 9.98 20.81 13.64
N ARG A 113 10.18 19.51 13.88
CA ARG A 113 9.07 18.54 13.99
C ARG A 113 8.23 18.76 15.24
N CYS A 114 8.86 19.18 16.34
CA CYS A 114 8.20 19.51 17.59
C CYS A 114 7.21 20.66 17.44
N ASP A 115 7.53 21.62 16.57
CA ASP A 115 6.66 22.73 16.22
C ASP A 115 5.76 22.43 15.00
N TRP A 116 5.65 21.15 14.63
CA TRP A 116 4.79 20.68 13.54
C TRP A 116 5.07 21.27 12.16
N ALA A 117 6.31 21.72 11.94
CA ALA A 117 6.71 22.25 10.64
C ALA A 117 6.53 21.18 9.55
N GLN A 118 5.82 21.52 8.47
CA GLN A 118 5.46 20.58 7.40
C GLN A 118 6.54 20.51 6.33
N SER A 119 7.09 21.67 5.94
CA SER A 119 8.15 21.79 4.95
C SER A 119 9.47 22.09 5.64
N ILE A 120 10.29 21.07 5.87
CA ILE A 120 11.59 21.20 6.54
C ILE A 120 12.73 20.95 5.54
N THR A 121 13.59 21.94 5.32
CA THR A 121 14.81 21.81 4.49
C THR A 121 16.08 21.95 5.33
N PRO A 122 17.17 21.22 5.00
CA PRO A 122 18.47 21.41 5.65
C PRO A 122 19.01 22.83 5.46
N GLY A 123 19.69 23.35 6.48
CA GLY A 123 20.29 24.68 6.46
C GLY A 123 19.35 25.79 6.92
N GLU A 124 19.89 27.00 6.96
CA GLU A 124 19.14 28.21 7.34
C GLU A 124 18.15 28.61 6.24
N CYS A 125 17.06 29.28 6.63
CA CYS A 125 16.10 29.83 5.67
C CYS A 125 16.76 30.84 4.73
N GLY A 126 16.33 30.84 3.46
CA GLY A 126 16.77 31.82 2.46
C GLY A 126 18.17 31.59 1.90
N LYS A 127 18.85 30.50 2.27
CA LYS A 127 20.07 30.04 1.59
C LYS A 127 19.73 28.89 0.63
N PRO A 128 20.29 28.86 -0.59
CA PRO A 128 20.17 27.69 -1.44
C PRO A 128 20.84 26.49 -0.77
N SER A 129 20.10 25.38 -0.68
CA SER A 129 20.54 24.08 -0.15
C SER A 129 21.45 23.34 -1.11
#